data_AF-A0A0C3EXU7-F1
#
_entry.id   AF-A0A0C3EXU7-F1
#
_cell.length_a   1.000
_cell.length_b   1.000
_cell.length_c   1.000
_cell.angle_alpha   90.00
_cell.angle_beta   90.00
_cell.angle_gamma   90.00
#
_symmetry.space_group_name_H-M   'P 1'
#
loop_
_entity.id
_entity.type
_entity.pdbx_description
1 polymer ?
#
loop_
_entity_poly.entity_id
_entity_poly.type
_entity_poly.pdbx_seq_one_letter_code
_entity_poly.pdbx_strand_id
1 'polypeptide(L)' 'SASTNAERAFSKGRCEVNFMQHNMSSQTFKAEMAVGSWDGTLLMSNISEAVRVIERKM' A
#
# COMPACT_ATOMS: atom_id res chain seq x y z
N SER A 1 15.73 -19.63 17.92
CA SER A 1 16.68 -19.01 16.97
C SER A 1 15.96 -17.91 16.19
N ALA A 2 16.57 -16.73 16.05
CA ALA A 2 15.95 -15.57 15.41
C ALA A 2 15.52 -15.80 13.94
N SER A 3 16.14 -16.78 13.26
CA SER A 3 15.83 -17.18 11.89
C SER A 3 14.38 -17.67 11.72
N THR A 4 13.91 -18.52 12.63
CA THR A 4 12.54 -19.07 12.58
C THR A 4 11.48 -17.99 12.81
N ASN A 5 11.81 -16.96 13.60
CA ASN A 5 10.93 -15.84 13.85
C ASN A 5 10.87 -14.89 12.64
N ALA A 6 12.00 -14.68 11.95
CA ALA A 6 12.06 -13.93 10.70
C ALA A 6 11.28 -14.64 9.58
N GLU A 7 11.48 -15.96 9.37
CA GLU A 7 10.70 -16.73 8.40
C GLU A 7 9.19 -16.66 8.68
N ARG A 8 8.78 -16.80 9.95
CA ARG A 8 7.37 -16.67 10.32
C ARG A 8 6.81 -15.28 10.01
N ALA A 9 7.58 -14.21 10.21
CA ALA A 9 7.16 -12.85 9.87
C ALA A 9 7.01 -12.68 8.35
N PHE A 10 7.96 -13.18 7.55
CA PHE A 10 7.89 -13.13 6.09
C PHE A 10 6.75 -13.99 5.52
N SER A 11 6.53 -15.20 6.05
CA SER A 11 5.44 -16.08 5.62
C SER A 11 4.08 -15.49 5.96
N LYS A 12 3.91 -14.89 7.15
CA LYS A 12 2.66 -14.21 7.52
C LYS A 12 2.41 -12.97 6.65
N GLY A 13 3.42 -12.12 6.47
CA GLY A 13 3.31 -10.93 5.63
C GLY A 13 3.03 -11.27 4.16
N ARG A 14 3.67 -12.31 3.61
CA ARG A 14 3.35 -12.81 2.26
C ARG A 14 1.93 -13.35 2.15
N CYS A 15 1.43 -14.04 3.17
CA CYS A 15 0.07 -14.57 3.16
C CYS A 15 -0.96 -13.44 3.17
N GLU A 16 -0.73 -12.41 3.98
CA GLU A 16 -1.58 -11.21 4.05
C GLU A 16 -1.57 -10.43 2.72
N VAL A 17 -0.39 -10.22 2.15
CA VAL A 17 -0.24 -9.56 0.83
C VAL A 17 -0.86 -10.39 -0.29
N ASN A 18 -0.64 -11.72 -0.36
CA ASN A 18 -1.27 -12.58 -1.37
C ASN A 18 -2.79 -12.62 -1.21
N PHE A 19 -3.30 -12.72 0.01
CA PHE A 19 -4.74 -12.74 0.28
C PHE A 19 -5.40 -11.44 -0.18
N MET A 20 -4.77 -10.30 0.10
CA MET A 20 -5.23 -9.01 -0.41
C MET A 20 -5.10 -8.91 -1.93
N GLN A 21 -4.00 -9.41 -2.53
CA GLN A 21 -3.79 -9.38 -3.98
C GLN A 21 -4.79 -10.23 -4.77
N HIS A 22 -5.19 -11.41 -4.28
CA HIS A 22 -6.16 -12.25 -5.00
C HIS A 22 -7.58 -11.64 -5.03
N ASN A 23 -7.90 -10.76 -4.08
CA ASN A 23 -9.18 -10.06 -4.02
C ASN A 23 -9.10 -8.59 -4.51
N MET A 24 -7.91 -8.10 -4.85
CA MET A 24 -7.65 -6.73 -5.28
C MET A 24 -7.35 -6.70 -6.77
N SER A 25 -8.02 -5.81 -7.51
CA SER A 25 -7.72 -5.66 -8.93
C SER A 25 -6.27 -5.17 -9.13
N SER A 26 -5.62 -5.59 -10.23
CA SER A 26 -4.28 -5.12 -10.57
C SER A 26 -4.19 -3.57 -10.65
N GLN A 27 -5.28 -2.91 -11.05
CA GLN A 27 -5.32 -1.45 -11.10
C GLN A 27 -5.38 -0.82 -9.71
N THR A 28 -6.18 -1.41 -8.80
CA THR A 28 -6.25 -0.99 -7.39
C THR A 28 -4.89 -1.14 -6.72
N PHE A 29 -4.23 -2.28 -6.90
CA PHE A 29 -2.88 -2.52 -6.34
C PHE A 29 -1.87 -1.48 -6.84
N LYS A 30 -1.83 -1.21 -8.15
CA LYS A 30 -0.91 -0.19 -8.70
C LYS A 30 -1.22 1.20 -8.18
N ALA A 31 -2.50 1.55 -8.01
CA ALA A 31 -2.90 2.85 -7.46
C ALA A 31 -2.47 3.00 -6.00
N GLU A 32 -2.71 2.00 -5.15
CA GLU A 32 -2.29 2.02 -3.74
C GLU A 32 -0.77 2.11 -3.59
N MET A 33 -0.02 1.33 -4.38
CA MET A 33 1.45 1.39 -4.36
C MET A 33 1.98 2.74 -4.85
N ALA A 34 1.38 3.33 -5.90
CA ALA A 34 1.76 4.65 -6.39
C ALA A 34 1.52 5.73 -5.32
N VAL A 35 0.33 5.78 -4.72
CA VAL A 35 -0.02 6.72 -3.65
C VAL A 35 0.90 6.53 -2.44
N GLY A 36 1.12 5.28 -2.00
CA GLY A 36 2.03 4.98 -0.90
C GLY A 36 3.48 5.39 -1.19
N SER A 37 3.95 5.25 -2.43
CA SER A 37 5.29 5.70 -2.83
C SER A 37 5.45 7.21 -2.91
N TRP A 38 4.35 7.96 -2.99
CA TRP A 38 4.39 9.42 -3.03
C TRP A 38 4.33 10.03 -1.63
N ASP A 39 3.86 9.29 -0.62
CA ASP A 39 3.78 9.76 0.76
C ASP A 39 5.18 10.13 1.29
N GLY A 40 5.30 11.34 1.83
CA GLY A 40 6.58 11.91 2.28
C GLY A 40 7.53 12.36 1.15
N THR A 41 7.13 12.27 -0.12
CA THR A 41 7.86 12.84 -1.26
C THR A 41 7.28 14.19 -1.69
N LEU A 42 8.03 14.98 -2.46
CA LEU A 42 7.56 16.26 -3.01
C LEU A 42 6.33 16.14 -3.94
N LEU A 43 6.01 14.92 -4.38
CA LEU A 43 4.83 14.64 -5.23
C LEU A 43 3.53 14.61 -4.42
N MET A 44 3.60 14.24 -3.13
CA MET A 44 2.46 14.24 -2.23
C MET A 44 2.89 14.75 -0.86
N SER A 45 3.20 16.04 -0.82
CA SER A 45 3.66 16.76 0.37
C SER A 45 2.63 16.73 1.51
N ASN A 46 1.35 16.58 1.18
CA ASN A 46 0.25 16.49 2.14
C ASN A 46 -0.90 15.64 1.58
N ILE A 47 -1.11 14.46 2.18
CA ILE A 47 -2.22 13.57 1.85
C ILE A 47 -3.59 14.26 1.94
N SER A 48 -3.75 15.24 2.85
CA SER A 48 -5.00 15.99 3.01
C SER A 48 -5.33 16.81 1.78
N GLU A 49 -4.33 17.30 1.05
CA GLU A 49 -4.54 18.04 -0.20
C GLU A 49 -4.97 17.10 -1.32
N ALA A 50 -4.37 15.90 -1.40
CA ALA A 50 -4.78 14.87 -2.35
C ALA A 50 -6.24 14.45 -2.14
N VAL A 51 -6.66 14.22 -0.88
CA VAL A 51 -8.06 13.91 -0.53
C VAL A 51 -9.00 15.03 -1.00
N ARG A 52 -8.68 16.30 -0.71
CA ARG A 52 -9.49 17.45 -1.13
C ARG A 52 -9.64 17.56 -2.65
N VAL A 53 -8.61 17.25 -3.42
CA VAL A 53 -8.68 17.27 -4.90
C VAL A 53 -9.62 16.19 -5.42
N ILE A 54 -9.59 14.99 -4.82
CA ILE A 54 -10.47 13.87 -5.18
C ILE A 54 -11.93 14.21 -4.83
N GLU A 55 -12.18 14.70 -3.61
CA GLU A 55 -13.53 15.08 -3.15
C GLU A 55 -14.18 16.16 -4.01
N ARG A 56 -13.42 17.12 -4.55
CA ARG A 56 -13.94 18.13 -5.48
C ARG A 56 -14.34 17.58 -6.85
N LYS A 57 -13.85 16.39 -7.21
CA LYS A 57 -14.00 15.80 -8.54
C LYS A 57 -15.08 14.72 -8.56
N MET A 58 -15.48 14.22 -7.39
CA MET A 58 -16.72 13.46 -7.19
C MET A 58 -17.91 14.40 -7.18
#